data_AF-A0A3D4P330-F1
#
_entry.id   AF-A0A3D4P330-F1
#
_cell.length_a   1.000
_cell.length_b   1.000
_cell.length_c   1.000
_cell.angle_alpha   90.00
_cell.angle_beta   90.00
_cell.angle_gamma   90.00
#
_symmetry.space_group_name_H-M   'P 1'
#
loop_
_entity.id
_entity.type
_entity.pdbx_description
1 polymer ?
#
loop_
_entity_poly.entity_id
_entity_poly.type
_entity_poly.pdbx_seq_one_letter_code
_entity_poly.pdbx_strand_id
1 'polypeptide(L)' 'RTLFRIASISKLFTWTAVMQLVEQGKLDLNTDVNTYLKDVQIPPTFPQPITLT' A
#
# COMPACT_ATOMS: atom_id res chain seq x y z
N ARG A 1 0.19 -26.18 -19.29
CA ARG A 1 0.46 -25.23 -18.18
C ARG A 1 -0.88 -24.80 -17.60
N THR A 2 -1.09 -24.95 -16.29
CA THR A 2 -2.39 -24.65 -15.66
C THR A 2 -2.26 -23.41 -14.78
N LEU A 3 -3.19 -22.47 -14.94
CA LEU A 3 -3.26 -21.27 -14.10
C LEU A 3 -4.19 -21.52 -12.92
N PHE A 4 -3.81 -21.01 -11.74
CA PHE A 4 -4.60 -21.10 -10.52
C PHE A 4 -4.84 -19.70 -9.94
N ARG A 5 -5.98 -19.53 -9.27
CA ARG A 5 -6.25 -18.33 -8.48
C ARG A 5 -5.49 -18.42 -7.16
N ILE A 6 -4.53 -17.55 -6.96
CA ILE A 6 -3.57 -17.64 -5.84
C ILE A 6 -4.02 -16.92 -4.56
N ALA A 7 -5.17 -16.23 -4.59
CA ALA A 7 -5.76 -15.53 -3.45
C ALA A 7 -4.73 -14.67 -2.68
N SER A 8 -4.63 -14.85 -1.36
CA SER A 8 -3.75 -14.04 -0.48
C SER A 8 -2.26 -14.14 -0.79
N ILE A 9 -1.79 -15.10 -1.60
CA ILE A 9 -0.40 -15.11 -2.09
C ILE A 9 -0.11 -13.83 -2.90
N SER A 10 -1.12 -13.23 -3.53
CA SER A 10 -0.99 -11.96 -4.26
C SER A 10 -0.45 -10.82 -3.39
N LYS A 11 -0.68 -10.84 -2.07
CA LYS A 11 -0.21 -9.80 -1.14
C LYS A 11 1.30 -9.65 -1.15
N LEU A 12 2.04 -10.76 -1.29
CA LEU A 12 3.50 -10.72 -1.35
C LEU A 12 3.96 -9.91 -2.57
N PHE A 13 3.36 -10.15 -3.73
CA PHE A 13 3.66 -9.41 -4.95
C PHE A 13 3.31 -7.92 -4.81
N THR A 14 2.16 -7.61 -4.23
CA THR A 14 1.78 -6.21 -3.94
C THR A 14 2.78 -5.54 -3.02
N TRP A 15 3.24 -6.22 -1.95
CA TRP A 15 4.20 -5.65 -1.01
C TRP A 15 5.59 -5.48 -1.65
N THR A 16 6.02 -6.41 -2.50
CA THR A 16 7.25 -6.23 -3.28
C THR A 16 7.19 -4.98 -4.16
N ALA A 17 6.06 -4.73 -4.83
CA ALA A 17 5.87 -3.52 -5.62
C ALA A 17 5.90 -2.25 -4.75
N VAL A 18 5.29 -2.27 -3.56
CA VAL A 18 5.38 -1.16 -2.59
C VAL A 18 6.84 -0.86 -2.26
N MET A 19 7.62 -1.87 -1.88
CA MET A 19 9.03 -1.68 -1.50
C MET A 19 9.89 -1.16 -2.67
N GLN A 20 9.63 -1.59 -3.90
CA GLN A 20 10.30 -1.03 -5.09
C GLN A 20 9.98 0.45 -5.31
N LEU A 21 8.76 0.89 -4.99
CA LEU A 21 8.38 2.30 -5.08
C LEU A 21 8.98 3.14 -3.94
N VAL A 22 9.14 2.54 -2.75
CA VAL A 22 9.86 3.15 -1.63
C VAL A 22 11.33 3.37 -1.98
N GLU A 23 11.99 2.36 -2.56
CA GLU A 23 13.38 2.47 -3.03
C GLU A 23 13.54 3.58 -4.09
N GLN A 24 12.54 3.78 -4.95
CA GLN A 24 12.50 4.87 -5.93
C GLN A 24 12.16 6.25 -5.33
N GLY A 25 11.88 6.33 -4.02
CA GLY A 25 11.44 7.57 -3.36
C GLY A 25 10.05 8.04 -3.78
N LYS A 26 9.25 7.16 -4.38
CA LYS A 26 7.88 7.48 -4.85
C LYS A 26 6.82 7.24 -3.77
N LEU A 27 7.12 6.38 -2.81
CA LEU A 27 6.30 6.12 -1.63
C LEU A 27 7.13 6.33 -0.36
N ASP A 28 6.50 6.91 0.65
CA ASP A 28 6.97 6.93 2.03
C ASP A 28 6.07 6.02 2.86
N LEU A 29 6.67 5.12 3.62
CA LEU A 29 5.96 4.15 4.44
C LEU A 29 5.28 4.78 5.67
N ASN A 30 5.80 5.92 6.15
CA ASN A 30 5.37 6.54 7.41
C ASN A 30 4.50 7.78 7.22
N THR A 31 4.15 8.12 5.98
CA THR A 31 3.24 9.23 5.70
C THR A 31 1.78 8.75 5.71
N ASP A 32 0.85 9.68 5.93
CA ASP A 32 -0.58 9.39 5.84
C ASP A 32 -0.94 8.91 4.43
N VAL A 33 -1.60 7.76 4.32
CA VAL A 33 -2.05 7.19 3.03
C VAL A 33 -2.92 8.15 2.23
N ASN A 34 -3.64 9.07 2.88
CA ASN A 34 -4.42 10.12 2.22
C ASN A 34 -3.56 11.06 1.35
N THR A 35 -2.24 11.11 1.56
CA THR A 35 -1.31 11.84 0.69
C THR A 35 -1.31 11.29 -0.74
N TYR A 36 -1.60 10.00 -0.91
CA TYR A 36 -1.57 9.30 -2.20
C TYR A 36 -2.96 9.02 -2.78
N LEU A 37 -4.00 8.96 -1.94
CA LEU A 37 -5.37 8.69 -2.37
C LEU A 37 -6.02 9.98 -2.91
N LYS A 38 -6.36 10.00 -4.21
CA LYS A 38 -6.93 11.20 -4.87
C LYS A 38 -8.45 11.21 -4.94
N ASP A 39 -9.05 10.03 -5.08
CA ASP A 39 -10.49 9.88 -5.32
C ASP A 39 -11.28 9.50 -4.06
N VAL A 40 -10.58 9.01 -3.04
CA VAL A 40 -11.16 8.54 -1.78
C VAL A 40 -10.38 9.13 -0.62
N GLN A 41 -11.09 9.71 0.34
CA GLN A 41 -10.49 10.19 1.58
C GLN A 41 -10.85 9.23 2.73
N ILE A 42 -9.85 8.81 3.49
CA ILE A 42 -10.06 8.06 4.72
C ILE A 42 -10.27 9.07 5.86
N PRO A 43 -11.41 9.04 6.56
CA PRO A 43 -11.67 9.95 7.68
C PRO A 43 -10.70 9.67 8.85
N PRO A 44 -10.37 10.70 9.65
CA PRO A 44 -9.48 10.57 10.81
C PRO A 44 -10.16 9.77 11.92
N THR A 45 -10.07 8.45 11.80
CA THR A 45 -10.74 7.48 12.68
C THR A 45 -9.93 7.20 13.95
N PHE A 46 -8.62 7.46 13.90
CA PHE A 46 -7.67 7.28 14.99
C PHE A 46 -6.89 8.57 15.25
N PRO A 47 -6.30 8.77 16.45
CA PRO A 47 -5.46 9.93 16.74
C PRO A 47 -4.22 10.01 15.84
N GLN A 48 -3.69 8.85 15.42
CA GLN A 48 -2.55 8.75 14.51
C GLN A 48 -3.03 8.57 13.06
N PRO A 49 -2.27 9.12 12.09
CA PRO A 49 -2.50 8.83 10.67
C PRO A 49 -2.39 7.33 10.37
N ILE A 50 -3.14 6.86 9.38
CA ILE A 50 -2.94 5.51 8.84
C ILE A 50 -1.78 5.58 7.85
N THR A 51 -0.76 4.76 8.07
CA THR A 51 0.43 4.68 7.22
C THR A 51 0.56 3.27 6.62
N LEU A 52 1.62 2.99 5.86
CA LEU A 52 1.86 1.66 5.27
C LEU A 52 2.57 0.70 6.25
N THR A 53 2.89 1.15 7.47
CA THR A 53 3.63 0.41 8.52
C THR A 53 2.76 0.10 9.73
#